data_AF-A0A4Q3UZB8-F1
#
_entry.id   AF-A0A4Q3UZB8-F1
#
_cell.length_a   1.000
_cell.length_b   1.000
_cell.length_c   1.000
_cell.angle_alpha   90.00
_cell.angle_beta   90.00
_cell.angle_gamma   90.00
#
_symmetry.space_group_name_H-M   'P 1'
#
loop_
_entity.id
_entity.type
_entity.pdbx_description
1 polymer ?
#
loop_
_entity_poly.entity_id
_entity_poly.type
_entity_poly.pdbx_seq_one_letter_code
_entity_poly.pdbx_strand_id
1 'polypeptide(L)' 'GCIVNGPGEMADADFGYVGSGPGKITLYKGKEVVKRNIQSEVAVDELINLLKENNVWIDPQPVES' A
#
# COMPACT_ATOMS: atom_id res chain seq x y z
N GLY A 1 -0.82 29.75 2.24
CA GLY A 1 0.00 28.52 2.29
C GLY A 1 -0.49 27.61 1.19
N CYS A 2 0.38 27.22 0.26
CA CYS A 2 0.01 26.33 -0.84
C CYS A 2 -0.16 24.91 -0.28
N ILE A 3 -1.38 24.37 -0.36
CA ILE A 3 -1.70 22.99 -0.02
C ILE A 3 -1.21 22.16 -1.22
N VAL A 4 -0.09 21.46 -1.03
CA VAL A 4 0.53 20.63 -2.06
C VAL A 4 -0.50 19.64 -2.62
N ASN A 5 -0.86 19.82 -3.89
CA ASN A 5 -1.49 18.83 -4.76
C ASN A 5 -0.49 18.58 -5.88
N GLY A 6 0.54 17.79 -5.57
CA GLY A 6 1.52 17.35 -6.55
C GLY A 6 1.27 15.90 -6.92
N PRO A 7 1.27 15.52 -8.22
CA PRO A 7 1.26 14.12 -8.66
C PRO A 7 2.54 13.33 -8.27
N GLY A 8 3.44 13.95 -7.48
CA GLY A 8 4.75 13.43 -7.11
C GLY A 8 4.78 12.50 -5.89
N GLU A 9 3.77 12.50 -5.02
CA GLU A 9 3.75 11.56 -3.87
C GLU A 9 3.38 10.13 -4.26
N MET A 10 2.74 9.91 -5.42
CA MET A 10 2.43 8.56 -5.93
C MET A 10 3.55 7.96 -6.77
N ALA A 11 4.53 8.75 -7.22
CA ALA A 11 5.60 8.26 -8.10
C ALA A 11 6.70 7.47 -7.37
N ASP A 12 6.78 7.61 -6.05
CA ASP A 12 7.76 6.92 -5.17
C ASP A 12 7.14 5.73 -4.42
N ALA A 13 5.89 5.39 -4.72
CA ALA A 13 5.22 4.29 -4.03
C ALA A 13 5.82 2.94 -4.47
N ASP A 14 6.82 2.47 -3.72
CA ASP A 14 7.42 1.14 -3.86
C ASP A 14 6.41 0.01 -3.60
N PHE A 15 5.22 0.29 -3.05
CA PHE A 15 4.23 -0.72 -2.70
C PHE A 15 2.80 -0.23 -2.98
N GLY A 16 1.96 -1.12 -3.48
CA GLY A 16 0.56 -0.83 -3.77
C GLY A 16 -0.31 -2.08 -3.75
N TYR A 17 -1.63 -1.90 -3.64
CA TYR A 17 -2.60 -2.99 -3.70
C TYR A 17 -3.71 -2.65 -4.70
N VAL A 18 -4.11 -3.64 -5.51
CA VAL A 18 -5.12 -3.46 -6.56
C VAL A 18 -6.16 -4.57 -6.46
N GLY A 19 -7.44 -4.21 -6.49
CA GLY A 19 -8.54 -5.17 -6.54
C GLY A 19 -8.62 -5.86 -7.90
N SER A 20 -8.44 -7.18 -7.95
CA SER A 20 -8.56 -7.99 -9.17
C SER A 20 -9.94 -8.67 -9.31
N GLY A 21 -10.84 -8.47 -8.35
CA GLY A 21 -12.21 -9.01 -8.36
C GLY A 21 -12.93 -8.80 -7.01
N PRO A 22 -14.20 -9.20 -6.89
CA PRO A 22 -14.95 -9.07 -5.63
C PRO A 22 -14.27 -9.90 -4.53
N GLY A 23 -13.79 -9.22 -3.50
CA GLY A 23 -13.07 -9.83 -2.37
C GLY A 23 -11.64 -10.30 -2.69
N LYS A 24 -11.09 -9.98 -3.87
CA LYS A 24 -9.73 -10.37 -4.28
C LYS A 24 -8.83 -9.17 -4.55
N ILE A 25 -7.67 -9.16 -3.90
CA ILE A 25 -6.64 -8.14 -3.98
C ILE A 25 -5.34 -8.77 -4.51
N THR A 26 -4.59 -7.96 -5.23
CA THR A 26 -3.24 -8.26 -5.70
C THR A 26 -2.32 -7.16 -5.18
N LEU A 27 -1.25 -7.55 -4.48
CA LEU A 27 -0.21 -6.66 -3.96
C LEU A 27 0.92 -6.54 -4.98
N TYR A 28 1.38 -5.30 -5.16
CA TYR A 28 2.45 -4.91 -6.07
C TYR A 28 3.57 -4.25 -5.28
N LYS A 29 4.80 -4.53 -5.66
CA LYS A 29 6.00 -3.82 -5.22
C LYS A 29 6.58 -3.09 -6.43
N GLY A 30 6.34 -1.79 -6.52
CA GLY A 30 6.62 -0.95 -7.67
C GLY A 30 5.87 -1.44 -8.91
N LYS A 31 6.54 -2.23 -9.74
CA LYS A 31 5.97 -2.83 -10.97
C LYS A 31 5.82 -4.36 -10.90
N GLU A 32 6.29 -4.98 -9.83
CA GLU A 32 6.29 -6.44 -9.67
C GLU A 32 5.10 -6.91 -8.84
N VAL A 33 4.45 -8.00 -9.24
CA VAL A 33 3.37 -8.61 -8.46
C VAL A 33 3.99 -9.48 -7.36
N VAL A 34 3.82 -9.06 -6.11
CA VAL A 34 4.32 -9.83 -4.95
C VAL A 34 3.31 -10.90 -4.57
N LYS A 35 2.03 -10.55 -4.54
CA LYS A 35 0.95 -11.47 -4.16
C LYS A 35 -0.29 -11.24 -5.01
N ARG A 36 -0.93 -12.31 -5.48
CA ARG A 36 -2.17 -12.26 -6.29
C ARG A 36 -3.25 -13.12 -5.67
N ASN A 37 -4.51 -12.77 -5.91
CA ASN A 37 -5.67 -13.54 -5.42
C ASN A 37 -5.72 -13.61 -3.88
N ILE A 38 -5.31 -12.54 -3.21
CA ILE A 38 -5.37 -12.38 -1.75
C ILE A 38 -6.78 -11.95 -1.37
N GLN A 39 -7.31 -12.40 -0.24
CA GLN A 39 -8.61 -11.91 0.21
C GLN A 39 -8.50 -10.47 0.71
N SER A 40 -9.49 -9.63 0.44
CA SER A 40 -9.46 -8.22 0.90
C SER A 40 -9.34 -8.06 2.40
N GLU A 41 -9.83 -9.03 3.19
CA GLU A 41 -9.72 -9.05 4.65
C GLU A 41 -8.26 -9.20 5.13
N VAL A 42 -7.45 -10.05 4.47
CA VAL A 42 -6.05 -10.27 4.83
C VAL A 42 -5.10 -9.41 4.00
N ALA A 43 -5.56 -8.82 2.89
CA ALA A 43 -4.72 -8.04 2.00
C ALA A 43 -4.09 -6.83 2.69
N VAL A 44 -4.79 -6.23 3.64
CA VAL A 44 -4.26 -5.12 4.45
C VAL A 44 -3.15 -5.62 5.36
N ASP A 45 -3.37 -6.72 6.09
CA ASP A 45 -2.35 -7.32 6.96
C ASP A 45 -1.10 -7.74 6.18
N GLU A 46 -1.30 -8.37 5.02
CA GLU A 46 -0.24 -8.81 4.11
C GLU A 46 0.55 -7.62 3.54
N LEU A 47 -0.12 -6.51 3.22
CA LEU A 47 0.52 -5.28 2.79
C LEU A 47 1.33 -4.65 3.94
N ILE A 48 0.77 -4.59 5.15
CA ILE A 48 1.47 -4.09 6.35
C ILE A 48 2.72 -4.92 6.61
N ASN A 49 2.60 -6.25 6.54
CA ASN A 49 3.72 -7.15 6.77
C ASN A 49 4.81 -6.97 5.70
N LEU A 50 4.41 -6.85 4.43
CA LEU A 50 5.31 -6.56 3.33
C LEU A 50 6.07 -5.24 3.54
N LEU A 51 5.38 -4.19 3.96
CA LEU A 51 5.98 -2.89 4.27
C LEU A 51 6.95 -3.00 5.46
N LYS A 52 6.58 -3.76 6.51
CA LYS A 52 7.42 -3.98 7.70
C LYS A 52 8.70 -4.76 7.36
N GLU A 53 8.61 -5.82 6.57
CA GLU A 53 9.77 -6.60 6.12
C GLU A 53 10.75 -5.74 5.31
N ASN A 54 10.22 -4.81 4.51
CA ASN A 54 11.03 -3.89 3.72
C ASN A 54 11.50 -2.67 4.52
N ASN A 55 11.23 -2.59 5.82
CA ASN A 55 11.57 -1.46 6.70
C ASN A 55 11.04 -0.11 6.19
N VAL A 56 9.96 -0.13 5.41
CA VAL A 56 9.27 1.06 4.87
C VAL A 56 7.94 1.33 5.57
N TRP A 57 7.50 0.43 6.45
CA TRP A 57 6.31 0.66 7.25
C TRP A 57 6.54 1.82 8.21
N ILE A 58 5.82 2.92 7.97
CA ILE A 58 5.77 4.05 8.87
C ILE A 58 4.46 3.91 9.66
N ASP A 59 4.58 3.85 10.98
CA ASP A 59 3.42 3.78 11.84
C ASP A 59 2.55 5.02 11.60
N PRO A 60 1.24 4.86 11.32
CA PRO A 60 0.36 6.00 11.15
C PRO A 60 0.26 6.69 12.52
N GLN A 61 1.06 7.73 12.69
CA GLN A 61 1.02 8.58 13.87
C GLN A 61 -0.44 8.99 14.07
N PRO A 62 -1.03 8.83 15.27
CA PRO A 62 -2.38 9.29 15.51
C PRO A 62 -2.40 10.79 15.20
N VAL A 63 -3.11 11.16 14.14
CA VAL A 63 -3.41 12.56 13.86
C VAL A 63 -4.38 13.01 14.95
N GLU A 64 -3.83 13.46 16.07
CA GLU A 64 -4.58 14.24 17.05
C GLU A 64 -5.00 15.54 16.35
N SER A 65 -6.32 15.78 16.31
CA SER A 65 -6.94 17.04 15.89
C SER A 65 -8.19 17.26 16.73
#